data_AF-A0A9Q5BXC3-F1
#
_entry.id   AF-A0A9Q5BXC3-F1
#
_cell.length_a   1.000
_cell.length_b   1.000
_cell.length_c   1.000
_cell.angle_alpha   90.00
_cell.angle_beta   90.00
_cell.angle_gamma   90.00
#
_symmetry.space_group_name_H-M   'P 1'
#
loop_
_entity.id
_entity.type
_entity.pdbx_description
1 polymer ?
#
loop_
_entity_poly.entity_id
_entity_poly.type
_entity_poly.pdbx_seq_one_letter_code
_entity_poly.pdbx_strand_id
1 'polypeptide(L)' 'MSRREQVVLTNMCMITDGQQVLIQDRKSEKWPGMTFPGGDCVIIMTGV' A
#
# COMPACT_ATOMS: atom_id res chain seq x y z
N MET A 1 -12.96 7.17 24.33
CA MET A 1 -12.01 7.15 23.20
C MET A 1 -12.09 8.47 22.48
N SER A 2 -10.94 9.04 22.08
CA SER A 2 -10.92 10.16 21.15
C SER A 2 -11.54 9.68 19.82
N ARG A 3 -12.26 10.55 19.09
CA ARG A 3 -12.86 10.19 17.79
C ARG A 3 -11.80 9.84 16.72
N ARG A 4 -10.51 10.09 17.00
CA ARG A 4 -9.40 9.93 16.06
C ARG A 4 -8.31 9.07 16.67
N GLU A 5 -7.75 8.19 15.84
CA GLU A 5 -6.61 7.34 16.16
C GLU A 5 -5.49 7.65 15.16
N GLN A 6 -4.25 7.63 15.63
CA GLN A 6 -3.09 7.77 14.76
C GLN A 6 -2.83 6.44 14.06
N VAL A 7 -2.91 6.44 12.74
CA VAL A 7 -2.72 5.25 11.91
C VAL A 7 -1.79 5.57 10.74
N VAL A 8 -1.09 4.54 10.26
CA VAL A 8 -0.39 4.59 8.97
C VAL A 8 -1.30 3.95 7.93
N LEU A 9 -1.67 4.70 6.90
CA LEU A 9 -2.39 4.17 5.76
C LEU A 9 -1.42 3.90 4.62
N THR A 10 -1.47 2.69 4.08
CA THR A 10 -0.71 2.27 2.90
C THR A 10 -1.66 1.61 1.92
N ASN A 11 -1.23 1.49 0.67
CA ASN A 11 -1.94 0.71 -0.34
C ASN A 11 -1.05 -0.40 -0.90
N MET A 12 -1.70 -1.42 -1.44
CA MET A 12 -1.13 -2.41 -2.35
C MET A 12 -2.12 -2.57 -3.50
N CYS A 13 -1.62 -2.62 -4.72
CA CYS A 13 -2.42 -2.70 -5.94
C CYS A 13 -2.01 -3.92 -6.75
N MET A 14 -2.95 -4.84 -6.97
CA MET A 14 -2.77 -5.92 -7.93
C MET A 14 -3.00 -5.37 -9.34
N ILE A 15 -1.94 -5.37 -10.15
CA ILE A 15 -2.00 -4.93 -11.55
C ILE A 15 -1.94 -6.18 -12.43
N THR A 16 -2.93 -6.34 -13.30
CA THR A 16 -3.12 -7.54 -14.13
C THR A 16 -3.06 -7.22 -15.62
N ASP A 17 -2.40 -8.07 -16.40
CA ASP A 17 -2.45 -8.09 -17.86
C ASP A 17 -2.82 -9.52 -18.33
N GLY A 18 -4.12 -9.74 -18.56
CA GLY A 18 -4.67 -11.07 -18.82
C GLY A 18 -4.44 -12.03 -17.64
N GLN A 19 -3.63 -13.07 -17.85
CA GLN A 19 -3.24 -14.04 -16.81
C GLN A 19 -1.95 -13.66 -16.07
N GLN A 20 -1.33 -12.53 -16.42
CA GLN A 20 -0.09 -12.05 -15.80
C GLN A 20 -0.42 -11.06 -14.69
N VAL A 21 0.38 -11.10 -13.61
CA VAL A 21 0.26 -10.17 -12.48
C VAL A 21 1.61 -9.51 -12.23
N LEU A 22 1.61 -8.18 -12.12
CA LEU A 22 2.82 -7.43 -11.78
C LEU A 22 3.10 -7.54 -10.27
N ILE A 23 4.34 -7.92 -9.96
CA ILE A 23 4.86 -8.09 -8.61
C ILE A 23 6.21 -7.38 -8.48
N GLN A 24 6.53 -6.95 -7.27
CA GLN A 24 7.81 -6.34 -6.90
C GLN A 24 8.61 -7.28 -5.99
N ASP A 25 9.91 -7.36 -6.21
CA ASP A 25 10.84 -7.98 -5.26
C ASP A 25 11.23 -6.96 -4.18
N ARG A 26 10.57 -7.04 -3.01
CA ARG A 26 10.79 -6.10 -1.90
C ARG A 26 12.08 -6.46 -1.16
N LYS A 27 13.07 -5.57 -1.22
CA LYS A 27 14.39 -5.73 -0.57
C LYS A 27 14.48 -5.13 0.84
N SER A 28 13.40 -5.20 1.61
CA SER A 28 13.36 -4.65 2.98
C SER A 28 13.89 -5.65 3.99
N GLU A 29 14.72 -5.19 4.93
CA GLU A 29 15.23 -6.03 6.02
C GLU A 29 14.13 -6.59 6.94
N LYS A 30 13.04 -5.85 7.12
CA LYS A 30 11.96 -6.24 8.04
C LYS A 30 10.95 -7.20 7.41
N TRP A 31 10.68 -7.05 6.12
CA TRP A 31 9.70 -7.89 5.40
C TRP A 31 10.08 -8.04 3.92
N PRO A 32 11.05 -8.91 3.60
CA PRO A 32 11.48 -9.11 2.23
C PRO A 32 10.52 -10.05 1.46
N GLY A 33 10.58 -10.02 0.12
CA GLY A 33 9.94 -11.00 -0.76
C GLY A 33 9.04 -10.40 -1.84
N MET A 34 8.36 -11.28 -2.59
CA MET A 34 7.43 -10.89 -3.65
C MET A 34 6.16 -10.27 -3.07
N THR A 35 5.84 -9.04 -3.50
CA THR A 35 4.66 -8.29 -3.06
C THR A 35 4.00 -7.56 -4.22
N PHE A 36 2.75 -7.16 -4.04
CA PHE A 36 2.13 -6.22 -4.97
C PHE A 36 2.76 -4.83 -4.88
N PRO A 37 2.83 -4.09 -6.00
CA PRO A 37 3.16 -2.68 -6.01
C PRO A 37 2.29 -1.88 -5.04
N GLY A 38 2.87 -0.89 -4.38
CA GLY A 38 2.14 -0.08 -3.41
C GLY A 38 3.01 0.98 -2.76
N GLY A 39 2.44 1.72 -1.80
CA GLY A 39 3.15 2.77 -1.08
C GLY A 39 2.33 3.44 0.01
N ASP A 40 2.93 4.48 0.59
CA ASP A 40 2.30 5.27 1.65
C ASP A 40 1.20 6.17 1.08
N CYS A 41 0.08 6.27 1.77
CA CYS A 41 -1.03 7.13 1.39
C CYS A 41 -0.91 8.49 2.10
N VAL A 42 -0.91 9.57 1.33
CA VAL A 42 -1.11 10.93 1.85
C VAL A 42 -2.61 11.23 1.83
N ILE A 43 -3.23 11.35 3.01
CA ILE A 43 -4.63 11.75 3.10
C ILE A 43 -4.70 13.28 3.01
N ILE A 44 -5.24 13.78 1.90
CA ILE A 44 -5.69 15.17 1.81
C ILE A 44 -7.18 15.16 2.14
N MET A 45 -7.54 15.71 3.30
CA MET A 45 -8.94 15.90 3.70
C MET A 45 -9.57 16.98 2.82
N THR A 46 -10.05 16.63 1.63
CA THR A 46 -10.91 17.50 0.83
C THR A 46 -12.32 17.43 1.41
N GLY A 47 -12.59 18.23 2.44
CA GLY A 47 -13.94 18.37 2.97
C GLY A 47 -14.85 19.08 1.97
N VAL A 48 -16.06 18.56 1.79
CA VAL A 48 -17.22 19.35 1.36
C VAL A 48 -17.91 19.95 2.58
#